data_AF-A0A6C0CMC1-F1
#
_entry.id   AF-A0A6C0CMC1-F1
#
_cell.length_a   1.000
_cell.length_b   1.000
_cell.length_c   1.000
_cell.angle_alpha   90.00
_cell.angle_beta   90.00
_cell.angle_gamma   90.00
#
_symmetry.space_group_name_H-M   'P 1'
#
loop_
_entity.id
_entity.type
_entity.pdbx_description
1 polymer ?
#
loop_
_entity_poly.entity_id
_entity_poly.type
_entity_poly.pdbx_seq_one_letter_code
_entity_poly.pdbx_strand_id
1 'polypeptide(L)'
;MKVMIDKEKMREEALEKNDAQEIYEEALGKISKKSREISISLSMNGSLNLGILAEKGYTKVKTLIFGSNSITDLKNIPDGIERIHCSHNLLTNLKNIPETLVELNLKNNQLQTLDLSTAKQLKKLTVSYNHLEQLESLPESLEILYCDHNRLKKLDLKRNINLKILYCEENPSLRLHNIPDSVIESEYPSHFKHNISSGENTHTSKYHSDEYKEELNQYFRLKNDYEEKLRNLRQTKNKKNKRSEIILPKCIGCEKNVGMEFSNKNRKYQARCGGNPPCDWSLVVNRGQFINREDVIEAYRADVEDMKEKVIQQKMISLYRHMPDDKSSEMFENQMKAYTSANEYLNTLIETHKEYFENEDTLKLIDDKRLEINIALQTVKDELKNQNIREAVEIQQRVIQPLSQSIQRLQYEVMYMIVNINDKHPEKNISILLQESVHPYKLEMNLLE
;
A
#
# COMPACT_ATOMS: atom_id res chain seq x y z
N MET A 1 23.89 29.92 6.17
CA MET A 1 24.20 29.41 4.83
C MET A 1 24.94 28.09 5.02
N LYS A 2 24.21 26.97 5.17
CA LYS A 2 24.83 25.63 5.26
C LYS A 2 25.46 25.36 3.90
N VAL A 3 26.77 25.18 3.84
CA VAL A 3 27.45 24.64 2.65
C VAL A 3 26.81 23.28 2.39
N MET A 4 25.92 23.20 1.39
CA MET A 4 25.50 21.92 0.84
C MET A 4 26.77 21.33 0.23
N ILE A 5 27.37 20.38 0.95
CA ILE A 5 28.43 19.56 0.41
C ILE A 5 27.82 18.82 -0.77
N ASP A 6 28.31 19.11 -1.97
CA ASP A 6 27.87 18.47 -3.20
C ASP A 6 28.43 17.04 -3.23
N LYS A 7 27.67 16.11 -2.64
CA LYS A 7 28.04 14.68 -2.58
C LYS A 7 28.10 14.05 -3.97
N GLU A 8 27.43 14.60 -4.99
CA GLU A 8 27.52 14.09 -6.36
C GLU A 8 28.92 14.35 -6.91
N LYS A 9 29.42 15.58 -6.78
CA LYS A 9 30.80 15.91 -7.15
C LYS A 9 31.84 15.08 -6.37
N MET A 10 31.64 14.90 -5.06
CA MET A 10 32.53 14.04 -4.26
C MET A 10 32.52 12.59 -4.76
N ARG A 11 31.37 12.10 -5.24
CA ARG A 11 31.25 10.74 -5.78
C ARG A 11 31.97 10.61 -7.12
N GLU A 12 31.89 11.62 -7.98
CA GLU A 12 32.67 11.68 -9.23
C GLU A 12 34.17 11.63 -8.95
N GLU A 13 34.67 12.50 -8.06
CA GLU A 13 36.08 12.52 -7.64
C GLU A 13 36.51 11.17 -7.03
N ALA A 14 35.62 10.51 -6.28
CA ALA A 14 35.91 9.22 -5.68
C ALA A 14 35.98 8.07 -6.70
N LEU A 15 35.13 8.12 -7.73
CA LEU A 15 35.15 7.17 -8.84
C LEU A 15 36.35 7.37 -9.76
N GLU A 16 36.83 8.62 -9.92
CA GLU A 16 38.05 8.90 -10.66
C GLU A 16 39.29 8.41 -9.92
N LYS A 17 39.36 8.63 -8.60
CA LYS A 17 40.51 8.21 -7.79
C LYS A 17 40.56 6.71 -7.56
N ASN A 18 39.41 6.11 -7.20
CA ASN A 18 39.15 4.67 -7.04
C ASN A 18 40.28 3.87 -6.33
N ASP A 19 40.83 4.41 -5.26
CA ASP A 19 41.93 3.82 -4.47
C ASP A 19 41.44 2.97 -3.29
N ALA A 20 40.12 2.87 -3.07
CA ALA A 20 39.54 2.21 -1.91
C ALA A 20 39.99 0.77 -1.75
N GLN A 21 40.01 -0.03 -2.82
CA GLN A 21 40.36 -1.44 -2.76
C GLN A 21 41.84 -1.65 -2.39
N GLU A 22 42.75 -0.86 -2.96
CA GLU A 22 44.18 -0.97 -2.68
C GLU A 22 44.48 -0.63 -1.21
N ILE A 23 43.93 0.49 -0.72
CA ILE A 23 44.07 0.92 0.67
C ILE A 23 43.46 -0.09 1.63
N TYR A 24 42.29 -0.65 1.28
CA TYR A 24 41.64 -1.70 2.05
C TYR A 24 42.54 -2.94 2.20
N GLU A 25 43.15 -3.40 1.11
CA GLU A 25 44.03 -4.55 1.12
C GLU A 25 45.34 -4.33 1.89
N GLU A 26 45.91 -3.13 1.80
CA GLU A 26 47.09 -2.76 2.59
C GLU A 26 46.75 -2.73 4.10
N ALA A 27 45.58 -2.17 4.44
CA ALA A 27 45.09 -2.13 5.81
C ALA A 27 44.82 -3.53 6.37
N LEU A 28 44.24 -4.43 5.56
CA LEU A 28 44.05 -5.83 5.94
C LEU A 28 45.38 -6.50 6.32
N GLY A 29 46.47 -6.22 5.59
CA GLY A 29 47.79 -6.78 5.88
C GLY A 29 48.32 -6.48 7.28
N LYS A 30 47.84 -5.38 7.91
CA LYS A 30 48.19 -4.98 9.27
C LYS A 30 47.26 -5.59 10.34
N ILE A 31 46.14 -6.20 9.92
CA ILE A 31 45.12 -6.77 10.81
C ILE A 31 45.31 -8.29 10.95
N SER A 32 45.19 -8.78 12.19
CA SER A 32 45.28 -10.20 12.50
C SER A 32 44.15 -11.01 11.86
N LYS A 33 44.49 -12.12 11.20
CA LYS A 33 43.52 -13.08 10.61
C LYS A 33 42.58 -13.73 11.62
N LYS A 34 42.91 -13.65 12.92
CA LYS A 34 42.05 -14.14 14.01
C LYS A 34 41.02 -13.11 14.47
N SER A 35 41.09 -11.87 13.96
CA SER A 35 40.18 -10.81 14.39
C SER A 35 38.73 -11.14 14.03
N ARG A 36 37.82 -10.78 14.94
CA ARG A 36 36.37 -10.84 14.70
C ARG A 36 35.82 -9.51 14.18
N GLU A 37 36.61 -8.45 14.28
CA GLU A 37 36.24 -7.09 13.88
C GLU A 37 37.33 -6.50 13.00
N ILE A 38 36.92 -5.87 11.91
CA ILE A 38 37.77 -5.07 11.05
C ILE A 38 37.21 -3.66 11.07
N SER A 39 38.02 -2.72 11.56
CA SER A 39 37.69 -1.30 11.59
C SER A 39 38.75 -0.52 10.83
N ILE A 40 38.33 0.16 9.77
CA ILE A 40 39.22 0.91 8.88
C ILE A 40 38.73 2.35 8.79
N SER A 41 39.48 3.25 9.40
CA SER A 41 39.23 4.70 9.41
C SER A 41 40.07 5.47 8.40
N LEU A 42 40.80 4.78 7.52
CA LEU A 42 41.60 5.38 6.45
C LEU A 42 40.71 5.96 5.35
N SER A 43 41.16 7.04 4.71
CA SER A 43 40.46 7.63 3.57
C SER A 43 40.48 6.67 2.38
N MET A 44 39.31 6.16 2.02
CA MET A 44 39.12 5.25 0.88
C MET A 44 38.13 5.87 -0.11
N ASN A 45 38.50 5.90 -1.39
CA ASN A 45 37.70 6.52 -2.44
C ASN A 45 37.35 5.46 -3.50
N GLY A 46 36.06 5.27 -3.78
CA GLY A 46 35.60 4.32 -4.80
C GLY A 46 35.04 3.00 -4.25
N SER A 47 35.06 1.97 -5.08
CA SER A 47 34.36 0.70 -4.83
C SER A 47 35.19 -0.27 -3.98
N LEU A 48 34.53 -0.99 -3.08
CA LEU A 48 35.13 -2.07 -2.28
C LEU A 48 34.54 -3.43 -2.63
N ASN A 49 35.43 -4.42 -2.82
CA ASN A 49 35.08 -5.83 -2.94
C ASN A 49 35.52 -6.57 -1.67
N LEU A 50 34.54 -7.02 -0.89
CA LEU A 50 34.74 -7.66 0.40
C LEU A 50 35.00 -9.17 0.29
N GLY A 51 34.87 -9.75 -0.91
CA GLY A 51 35.17 -11.17 -1.18
C GLY A 51 36.63 -11.54 -0.87
N ILE A 52 37.54 -10.57 -0.95
CA ILE A 52 38.96 -10.71 -0.62
C ILE A 52 39.21 -11.19 0.83
N LEU A 53 38.25 -10.98 1.73
CA LEU A 53 38.35 -11.48 3.12
C LEU A 53 38.42 -13.01 3.15
N ALA A 54 37.59 -13.69 2.36
CA ALA A 54 37.61 -15.15 2.27
C ALA A 54 38.93 -15.64 1.64
N GLU A 55 39.36 -14.99 0.54
CA GLU A 55 40.59 -15.33 -0.18
C GLU A 55 41.85 -15.17 0.68
N LYS A 56 41.93 -14.11 1.49
CA LYS A 56 43.08 -13.87 2.39
C LYS A 56 43.00 -14.62 3.73
N GLY A 57 41.92 -15.37 3.97
CA GLY A 57 41.75 -16.25 5.13
C GLY A 57 41.20 -15.57 6.39
N TYR A 58 40.49 -14.45 6.25
CA TYR A 58 39.80 -13.75 7.34
C TYR A 58 38.42 -14.36 7.64
N THR A 59 38.38 -15.67 7.91
CA THR A 59 37.13 -16.45 8.05
C THR A 59 36.38 -16.23 9.36
N LYS A 60 37.01 -15.59 10.36
CA LYS A 60 36.43 -15.35 11.69
C LYS A 60 35.81 -13.96 11.85
N VAL A 61 35.90 -13.11 10.84
CA VAL A 61 35.38 -11.75 10.89
C VAL A 61 33.87 -11.78 10.92
N LYS A 62 33.29 -11.02 11.84
CA LYS A 62 31.85 -10.86 12.06
C LYS A 62 31.39 -9.42 11.92
N THR A 63 32.28 -8.46 12.18
CA THR A 63 31.94 -7.04 12.19
C THR A 63 32.87 -6.28 11.25
N LEU A 64 32.29 -5.49 10.36
CA LEU A 64 33.00 -4.58 9.45
C LEU A 64 32.60 -3.15 9.77
N ILE A 65 33.59 -2.30 10.03
CA ILE A 65 33.42 -0.88 10.32
C ILE A 65 34.29 -0.09 9.34
N PHE A 66 33.63 0.76 8.56
CA PHE A 66 34.27 1.68 7.64
C PHE A 66 34.07 3.11 8.13
N GLY A 67 35.15 3.89 8.14
CA GLY A 67 35.13 5.30 8.49
C GLY A 67 34.30 6.13 7.51
N SER A 68 34.02 7.37 7.91
CA SER A 68 33.36 8.39 7.09
C SER A 68 34.27 8.83 5.95
N ASN A 69 34.00 8.33 4.75
CA ASN A 69 34.89 8.40 3.59
C ASN A 69 34.08 8.57 2.29
N SER A 70 34.72 8.28 1.15
CA SER A 70 34.12 8.37 -0.17
C SER A 70 33.93 6.98 -0.80
N ILE A 71 33.52 5.99 0.01
CA ILE A 71 33.21 4.64 -0.51
C ILE A 71 31.93 4.74 -1.35
N THR A 72 32.02 4.27 -2.59
CA THR A 72 30.94 4.39 -3.56
C THR A 72 30.10 3.13 -3.67
N ASP A 73 30.67 1.96 -3.39
CA ASP A 73 30.02 0.66 -3.55
C ASP A 73 30.61 -0.40 -2.59
N LEU A 74 29.77 -1.31 -2.10
CA LEU A 74 30.18 -2.54 -1.39
C LEU A 74 29.74 -3.76 -2.19
N LYS A 75 30.67 -4.64 -2.54
CA LYS A 75 30.43 -5.83 -3.36
C LYS A 75 30.90 -7.10 -2.64
N ASN A 76 30.23 -8.21 -2.92
CA ASN A 76 30.55 -9.56 -2.43
C ASN A 76 30.75 -9.61 -0.90
N ILE A 77 29.73 -9.19 -0.15
CA ILE A 77 29.72 -9.30 1.31
C ILE A 77 29.75 -10.80 1.68
N PRO A 78 30.73 -11.27 2.48
CA PRO A 78 30.79 -12.68 2.87
C PRO A 78 29.63 -13.12 3.77
N ASP A 79 29.18 -14.38 3.61
CA ASP A 79 28.04 -14.97 4.35
C ASP A 79 28.18 -15.01 5.88
N GLY A 80 29.41 -14.87 6.40
CA GLY A 80 29.69 -14.94 7.83
C GLY A 80 29.50 -13.63 8.59
N ILE A 81 29.29 -12.50 7.90
CA ILE A 81 29.26 -11.16 8.48
C ILE A 81 27.93 -10.89 9.21
N GLU A 82 28.03 -10.48 10.47
CA GLU A 82 26.89 -10.17 11.36
C GLU A 82 26.62 -8.68 11.51
N ARG A 83 27.63 -7.81 11.34
CA ARG A 83 27.48 -6.36 11.48
C ARG A 83 28.25 -5.59 10.42
N ILE A 84 27.60 -4.60 9.82
CA ILE A 84 28.22 -3.67 8.87
C ILE A 84 27.90 -2.23 9.28
N HIS A 85 28.94 -1.45 9.50
CA HIS A 85 28.87 -0.01 9.73
C HIS A 85 29.59 0.72 8.61
N CYS A 86 28.85 1.33 7.69
CA CYS A 86 29.37 2.10 6.55
C CYS A 86 28.66 3.47 6.47
N SER A 87 28.59 4.16 7.60
CA SER A 87 27.92 5.48 7.68
C SER A 87 28.78 6.59 7.08
N HIS A 88 28.14 7.66 6.61
CA HIS A 88 28.81 8.86 6.07
C HIS A 88 29.72 8.54 4.88
N ASN A 89 29.17 7.83 3.90
CA ASN A 89 29.83 7.48 2.64
C ASN A 89 28.95 7.92 1.45
N LEU A 90 29.22 7.39 0.26
CA LEU A 90 28.59 7.81 -1.00
C LEU A 90 27.81 6.67 -1.66
N LEU A 91 27.41 5.62 -0.93
CA LEU A 91 26.70 4.46 -1.49
C LEU A 91 25.37 4.87 -2.14
N THR A 92 25.09 4.40 -3.35
CA THR A 92 23.82 4.65 -4.07
C THR A 92 22.87 3.47 -4.08
N ASN A 93 23.39 2.25 -3.87
CA ASN A 93 22.61 1.03 -3.76
C ASN A 93 23.36 0.01 -2.88
N LEU A 94 22.61 -0.96 -2.33
CA LEU A 94 23.19 -2.16 -1.72
C LEU A 94 22.26 -3.36 -1.94
N LYS A 95 22.86 -4.50 -2.29
CA LYS A 95 22.18 -5.77 -2.55
C LYS A 95 23.00 -6.96 -2.05
N ASN A 96 22.44 -8.17 -2.13
CA ASN A 96 23.09 -9.43 -1.75
C ASN A 96 23.60 -9.41 -0.30
N ILE A 97 22.71 -9.04 0.62
CA ILE A 97 23.03 -8.93 2.04
C ILE A 97 22.99 -10.34 2.66
N PRO A 98 24.00 -10.76 3.43
CA PRO A 98 24.06 -12.13 3.95
C PRO A 98 22.93 -12.40 4.95
N GLU A 99 22.40 -13.63 4.97
CA GLU A 99 21.30 -14.02 5.85
C GLU A 99 21.65 -13.91 7.35
N THR A 100 22.95 -13.95 7.67
CA THR A 100 23.50 -13.86 9.03
C THR A 100 23.61 -12.42 9.55
N LEU A 101 23.33 -11.41 8.73
CA LEU A 101 23.47 -10.01 9.14
C LEU A 101 22.43 -9.66 10.21
N VAL A 102 22.89 -9.13 11.34
CA VAL A 102 22.08 -8.73 12.50
C VAL A 102 21.97 -7.21 12.60
N GLU A 103 23.01 -6.47 12.21
CA GLU A 103 23.04 -5.00 12.25
C GLU A 103 23.61 -4.40 10.97
N LEU A 104 22.86 -3.46 10.38
CA LEU A 104 23.24 -2.72 9.18
C LEU A 104 23.09 -1.23 9.40
N ASN A 105 24.20 -0.50 9.38
CA ASN A 105 24.22 0.95 9.45
C ASN A 105 24.83 1.57 8.20
N LEU A 106 23.96 2.20 7.40
CA LEU A 106 24.27 2.92 6.17
C LEU A 106 23.82 4.39 6.25
N LYS A 107 23.76 4.95 7.47
CA LYS A 107 23.36 6.34 7.71
C LYS A 107 24.19 7.31 6.87
N ASN A 108 23.56 8.35 6.33
CA ASN A 108 24.20 9.45 5.61
C ASN A 108 24.98 8.99 4.37
N ASN A 109 24.32 8.23 3.49
CA ASN A 109 24.81 7.84 2.17
C ASN A 109 24.00 8.58 1.08
N GLN A 110 23.87 8.00 -0.12
CA GLN A 110 23.03 8.49 -1.22
C GLN A 110 22.13 7.36 -1.76
N LEU A 111 21.73 6.41 -0.91
CA LEU A 111 21.00 5.21 -1.32
C LEU A 111 19.68 5.58 -1.98
N GLN A 112 19.46 5.08 -3.20
CA GLN A 112 18.19 5.16 -3.92
C GLN A 112 17.43 3.83 -3.82
N THR A 113 18.16 2.72 -3.74
CA THR A 113 17.61 1.37 -3.59
C THR A 113 18.37 0.57 -2.53
N LEU A 114 17.65 -0.32 -1.85
CA LEU A 114 18.20 -1.24 -0.86
C LEU A 114 17.42 -2.56 -0.93
N ASP A 115 18.11 -3.66 -1.20
CA ASP A 115 17.50 -4.99 -1.24
C ASP A 115 17.81 -5.77 0.06
N LEU A 116 16.75 -6.01 0.83
CA LEU A 116 16.79 -6.74 2.11
C LEU A 116 16.21 -8.15 2.02
N SER A 117 15.88 -8.64 0.81
CA SER A 117 15.15 -9.91 0.60
C SER A 117 15.80 -11.13 1.26
N THR A 118 17.13 -11.12 1.40
CA THR A 118 17.93 -12.18 2.02
C THR A 118 18.24 -11.94 3.50
N ALA A 119 18.02 -10.74 4.04
CA ALA A 119 18.47 -10.32 5.38
C ALA A 119 17.57 -10.82 6.53
N LYS A 120 17.26 -12.12 6.57
CA LYS A 120 16.25 -12.72 7.46
C LYS A 120 16.52 -12.54 8.96
N GLN A 121 17.78 -12.41 9.38
CA GLN A 121 18.17 -12.25 10.80
C GLN A 121 18.41 -10.80 11.22
N LEU A 122 18.15 -9.82 10.34
CA LEU A 122 18.47 -8.43 10.60
C LEU A 122 17.55 -7.83 11.69
N LYS A 123 18.15 -7.43 12.80
CA LYS A 123 17.46 -6.84 13.95
C LYS A 123 17.51 -5.32 13.98
N LYS A 124 18.57 -4.72 13.45
CA LYS A 124 18.78 -3.27 13.47
C LYS A 124 19.17 -2.75 12.10
N LEU A 125 18.36 -1.85 11.58
CA LEU A 125 18.58 -1.18 10.31
C LEU A 125 18.65 0.34 10.52
N THR A 126 19.72 0.96 10.04
CA THR A 126 19.89 2.41 10.03
C THR A 126 20.20 2.88 8.61
N VAL A 127 19.24 3.52 7.97
CA VAL A 127 19.32 4.08 6.61
C VAL A 127 18.94 5.56 6.58
N SER A 128 19.02 6.23 7.72
CA SER A 128 18.79 7.66 7.88
C SER A 128 19.62 8.51 6.91
N TYR A 129 19.12 9.66 6.47
CA TYR A 129 19.83 10.59 5.58
C TYR A 129 20.27 9.92 4.27
N ASN A 130 19.31 9.44 3.49
CA ASN A 130 19.51 8.84 2.17
C ASN A 130 18.46 9.39 1.16
N HIS A 131 18.32 8.75 0.01
CA HIS A 131 17.40 9.16 -1.06
C HIS A 131 16.41 8.03 -1.43
N LEU A 132 16.11 7.14 -0.48
CA LEU A 132 15.22 6.01 -0.72
C LEU A 132 13.79 6.51 -0.99
N GLU A 133 13.20 6.07 -2.10
CA GLU A 133 11.77 6.31 -2.40
C GLU A 133 10.86 5.18 -1.93
N GLN A 134 11.43 3.98 -1.80
CA GLN A 134 10.75 2.76 -1.37
C GLN A 134 11.67 2.01 -0.40
N LEU A 135 11.05 1.37 0.59
CA LEU A 135 11.70 0.45 1.51
C LEU A 135 10.75 -0.72 1.74
N GLU A 136 10.98 -1.81 1.02
CA GLU A 136 10.11 -2.98 1.00
C GLU A 136 10.83 -4.21 1.58
N SER A 137 10.09 -5.30 1.80
CA SER A 137 10.64 -6.57 2.26
C SER A 137 11.45 -6.48 3.56
N LEU A 138 11.00 -5.67 4.51
CA LEU A 138 11.62 -5.59 5.84
C LEU A 138 11.51 -6.94 6.57
N PRO A 139 12.60 -7.46 7.16
CA PRO A 139 12.60 -8.77 7.80
C PRO A 139 11.77 -8.80 9.10
N GLU A 140 11.11 -9.93 9.37
CA GLU A 140 10.22 -10.10 10.54
C GLU A 140 10.98 -10.02 11.89
N SER A 141 12.29 -10.25 11.85
CA SER A 141 13.20 -10.16 12.99
C SER A 141 13.60 -8.72 13.37
N LEU A 142 13.18 -7.72 12.58
CA LEU A 142 13.57 -6.33 12.78
C LEU A 142 12.98 -5.76 14.10
N GLU A 143 13.87 -5.28 14.97
CA GLU A 143 13.54 -4.68 16.26
C GLU A 143 13.72 -3.16 16.25
N ILE A 144 14.63 -2.63 15.41
CA ILE A 144 15.00 -1.22 15.36
C ILE A 144 15.10 -0.76 13.91
N LEU A 145 14.36 0.29 13.55
CA LEU A 145 14.38 0.91 12.23
C LEU A 145 14.57 2.43 12.34
N TYR A 146 15.69 2.91 11.82
CA TYR A 146 15.90 4.34 11.54
C TYR A 146 15.93 4.55 10.02
N CYS A 147 14.90 5.18 9.48
CA CYS A 147 14.75 5.52 8.06
C CYS A 147 14.36 7.00 7.85
N ASP A 148 14.66 7.85 8.81
CA ASP A 148 14.46 9.29 8.76
C ASP A 148 15.27 9.97 7.64
N HIS A 149 14.86 11.19 7.25
CA HIS A 149 15.53 11.97 6.20
C HIS A 149 15.73 11.19 4.89
N ASN A 150 14.62 10.67 4.36
CA ASN A 150 14.55 9.96 3.08
C ASN A 150 13.41 10.54 2.20
N ARG A 151 13.07 9.86 1.10
CA ARG A 151 11.98 10.26 0.19
C ARG A 151 10.89 9.19 0.14
N LEU A 152 10.72 8.42 1.21
CA LEU A 152 9.81 7.29 1.25
C LEU A 152 8.36 7.76 1.06
N LYS A 153 7.62 7.07 0.18
CA LYS A 153 6.19 7.35 -0.08
C LYS A 153 5.26 6.43 0.70
N LYS A 154 5.70 5.20 0.95
CA LYS A 154 4.93 4.18 1.66
C LYS A 154 5.87 3.34 2.52
N LEU A 155 5.42 2.98 3.71
CA LEU A 155 6.08 1.98 4.57
C LEU A 155 5.00 1.13 5.24
N ASP A 156 5.03 -0.18 4.98
CA ASP A 156 4.10 -1.17 5.55
C ASP A 156 4.86 -2.07 6.52
N LEU A 157 4.38 -2.13 7.77
CA LEU A 157 5.03 -2.84 8.87
C LEU A 157 4.24 -4.07 9.34
N LYS A 158 3.31 -4.58 8.51
CA LYS A 158 2.43 -5.71 8.85
C LYS A 158 3.16 -6.92 9.44
N ARG A 159 4.34 -7.26 8.91
CA ARG A 159 5.12 -8.43 9.33
C ARG A 159 6.19 -8.12 10.39
N ASN A 160 6.44 -6.85 10.71
CA ASN A 160 7.50 -6.44 11.63
C ASN A 160 7.00 -6.38 13.08
N ILE A 161 6.35 -7.45 13.55
CA ILE A 161 5.65 -7.50 14.85
C ILE A 161 6.56 -7.32 16.07
N ASN A 162 7.87 -7.46 15.90
CA ASN A 162 8.88 -7.31 16.95
C ASN A 162 9.51 -5.91 16.98
N LEU A 163 9.08 -4.99 16.11
CA LEU A 163 9.65 -3.66 15.99
C LEU A 163 9.37 -2.85 17.25
N LYS A 164 10.42 -2.36 17.91
CA LYS A 164 10.35 -1.59 19.17
C LYS A 164 10.64 -0.10 18.95
N ILE A 165 11.53 0.21 18.02
CA ILE A 165 11.98 1.58 17.73
C ILE A 165 11.76 1.88 16.26
N LEU A 166 11.04 2.96 15.95
CA LEU A 166 10.73 3.40 14.59
C LEU A 166 10.92 4.91 14.42
N TYR A 167 11.94 5.30 13.68
CA TYR A 167 12.26 6.69 13.37
C TYR A 167 12.16 6.86 11.85
N CYS A 168 11.17 7.61 11.40
CA CYS A 168 10.89 7.82 9.99
C CYS A 168 10.51 9.27 9.67
N GLU A 169 10.86 10.19 10.57
CA GLU A 169 10.73 11.63 10.39
C GLU A 169 11.42 12.13 9.11
N GLU A 170 11.07 13.34 8.65
CA GLU A 170 11.68 13.93 7.46
C GLU A 170 11.58 13.06 6.19
N ASN A 171 10.43 12.38 6.02
CA ASN A 171 9.99 11.73 4.78
C ASN A 171 8.67 12.36 4.30
N PRO A 172 8.67 13.49 3.56
CA PRO A 172 7.54 14.43 3.44
C PRO A 172 6.26 13.88 2.77
N SER A 173 6.32 12.73 2.10
CA SER A 173 5.17 12.10 1.44
C SER A 173 4.85 10.71 2.01
N LEU A 174 5.48 10.32 3.11
CA LEU A 174 5.36 8.99 3.68
C LEU A 174 3.96 8.74 4.23
N ARG A 175 3.37 7.61 3.79
CA ARG A 175 2.22 6.96 4.42
C ARG A 175 2.66 5.70 5.15
N LEU A 176 2.34 5.63 6.44
CA LEU A 176 2.59 4.46 7.26
C LEU A 176 1.36 3.55 7.28
N HIS A 177 1.59 2.25 7.16
CA HIS A 177 0.58 1.22 7.27
C HIS A 177 1.00 0.16 8.29
N ASN A 178 0.02 -0.38 9.02
CA ASN A 178 0.20 -1.54 9.91
C ASN A 178 1.32 -1.38 10.94
N ILE A 179 1.45 -0.18 11.53
CA ILE A 179 2.43 0.08 12.59
C ILE A 179 2.17 -0.89 13.75
N PRO A 180 3.18 -1.63 14.22
CA PRO A 180 2.98 -2.61 15.26
C PRO A 180 2.94 -1.93 16.64
N ASP A 181 2.02 -2.36 17.49
CA ASP A 181 1.88 -1.88 18.89
C ASP A 181 3.10 -2.16 19.77
N SER A 182 4.01 -3.01 19.31
CA SER A 182 5.31 -3.26 19.94
C SER A 182 6.23 -2.04 19.91
N VAL A 183 5.94 -1.04 19.06
CA VAL A 183 6.72 0.19 18.97
C VAL A 183 6.48 1.02 20.22
N ILE A 184 7.54 1.14 21.03
CA ILE A 184 7.55 1.89 22.28
C ILE A 184 8.22 3.25 22.14
N GLU A 185 9.11 3.39 21.14
CA GLU A 185 9.87 4.61 20.87
C GLU A 185 9.73 4.94 19.40
N SER A 186 9.29 6.17 19.08
CA SER A 186 9.08 6.55 17.69
C SER A 186 9.17 8.04 17.42
N GLU A 187 9.70 8.35 16.24
CA GLU A 187 9.67 9.67 15.62
C GLU A 187 9.07 9.55 14.23
N TYR A 188 8.02 10.32 13.97
CA TYR A 188 7.24 10.24 12.74
C TYR A 188 7.37 11.53 11.93
N PRO A 189 7.10 11.50 10.62
CA PRO A 189 7.07 12.72 9.82
C PRO A 189 6.15 13.78 10.42
N SER A 190 6.50 15.06 10.26
CA SER A 190 5.72 16.17 10.80
C SER A 190 4.27 16.24 10.26
N HIS A 191 4.03 15.73 9.03
CA HIS A 191 2.68 15.56 8.47
C HIS A 191 1.98 14.28 8.96
N PHE A 192 2.72 13.33 9.52
CA PHE A 192 2.19 12.21 10.27
C PHE A 192 1.86 12.71 11.69
N LYS A 193 0.73 13.40 11.82
CA LYS A 193 0.22 13.81 13.12
C LYS A 193 -0.17 12.56 13.90
N HIS A 194 0.65 12.20 14.89
CA HIS A 194 0.20 11.25 15.91
C HIS A 194 -1.02 11.83 16.61
N ASN A 195 -1.96 10.95 16.91
CA ASN A 195 -3.23 11.23 17.58
C ASN A 195 -3.01 11.61 19.06
N ILE A 196 -2.46 12.79 19.32
CA ILE A 196 -2.68 13.58 20.54
C ILE A 196 -2.85 15.04 20.11
N SER A 197 -4.11 15.40 19.84
CA SER A 197 -4.65 16.74 19.59
C SER A 197 -4.09 17.61 18.44
N SER A 198 -5.01 17.82 17.49
CA SER A 198 -5.33 19.04 16.73
C SER A 198 -4.39 19.51 15.63
N GLY A 199 -4.88 19.35 14.40
CA GLY A 199 -5.33 20.53 13.66
C GLY A 199 -4.73 20.68 12.27
N GLU A 200 -5.48 20.26 11.26
CA GLU A 200 -5.38 20.53 9.82
C GLU A 200 -4.71 19.48 8.91
N ASN A 201 -5.63 18.73 8.29
CA ASN A 201 -5.83 18.50 6.86
C ASN A 201 -4.89 17.56 6.09
N THR A 202 -5.35 16.32 6.08
CA THR A 202 -5.14 15.28 5.08
C THR A 202 -5.43 15.77 3.66
N HIS A 203 -4.44 15.71 2.76
CA HIS A 203 -4.71 15.47 1.34
C HIS A 203 -4.23 14.08 0.94
N THR A 204 -5.24 13.32 0.55
CA THR A 204 -5.23 12.01 -0.06
C THR A 204 -4.38 11.96 -1.33
N SER A 205 -3.96 10.74 -1.63
CA SER A 205 -3.46 10.20 -2.88
C SER A 205 -3.51 11.13 -4.11
N LYS A 206 -2.36 11.72 -4.46
CA LYS A 206 -2.12 12.32 -5.77
C LYS A 206 -2.01 11.22 -6.83
N TYR A 207 -3.17 10.73 -7.27
CA TYR A 207 -3.41 10.33 -8.65
C TYR A 207 -4.86 10.76 -8.95
N HIS A 208 -5.00 11.91 -9.61
CA HIS A 208 -6.23 12.45 -10.23
C HIS A 208 -7.54 12.62 -9.41
N SER A 209 -7.53 12.54 -8.07
CA SER A 209 -8.77 12.48 -7.26
C SER A 209 -9.50 13.81 -7.00
N ASP A 210 -8.79 14.91 -6.75
CA ASP A 210 -9.44 16.09 -6.16
C ASP A 210 -10.20 16.93 -7.19
N GLU A 211 -9.62 17.10 -8.39
CA GLU A 211 -10.28 17.73 -9.54
C GLU A 211 -11.51 16.93 -10.00
N TYR A 212 -11.42 15.59 -10.06
CA TYR A 212 -12.55 14.72 -10.39
C TYR A 212 -13.69 14.81 -9.35
N LYS A 213 -13.36 14.83 -8.06
CA LYS A 213 -14.36 14.97 -6.98
C LYS A 213 -15.04 16.34 -7.04
N GLU A 214 -14.29 17.39 -7.33
CA GLU A 214 -14.83 18.74 -7.51
C GLU A 214 -15.76 18.82 -8.72
N GLU A 215 -15.37 18.28 -9.87
CA GLU A 215 -16.19 18.21 -11.08
C GLU A 215 -17.45 17.35 -10.89
N LEU A 216 -17.33 16.23 -10.18
CA LEU A 216 -18.46 15.34 -9.87
C LEU A 216 -19.44 16.01 -8.90
N ASN A 217 -18.94 16.65 -7.84
CA ASN A 217 -19.73 17.43 -6.91
C ASN A 217 -20.42 18.60 -7.61
N GLN A 218 -19.73 19.26 -8.55
CA GLN A 218 -20.31 20.31 -9.38
C GLN A 218 -21.44 19.75 -10.24
N TYR A 219 -21.27 18.61 -10.92
CA TYR A 219 -22.33 17.96 -11.69
C TYR A 219 -23.58 17.69 -10.86
N PHE A 220 -23.44 17.07 -9.68
CA PHE A 220 -24.60 16.74 -8.83
C PHE A 220 -25.25 17.97 -8.21
N ARG A 221 -24.49 19.02 -7.85
CA ARG A 221 -25.05 20.31 -7.42
C ARG A 221 -25.89 20.93 -8.52
N LEU A 222 -25.34 21.03 -9.74
CA LEU A 222 -26.05 21.60 -10.89
C LEU A 222 -27.33 20.82 -11.23
N LYS A 223 -27.28 19.49 -11.16
CA LYS A 223 -28.44 18.63 -11.38
C LYS A 223 -29.51 18.85 -10.31
N ASN A 224 -29.14 18.85 -9.02
CA ASN A 224 -30.07 19.08 -7.92
C ASN A 224 -30.74 20.46 -8.01
N ASP A 225 -29.96 21.52 -8.22
CA ASP A 225 -30.47 22.88 -8.35
C ASP A 225 -31.46 23.02 -9.52
N TYR A 226 -31.15 22.38 -10.66
CA TYR A 226 -32.03 22.37 -11.82
C TYR A 226 -33.32 21.60 -11.54
N GLU A 227 -33.23 20.39 -10.96
CA GLU A 227 -34.38 19.58 -10.61
C GLU A 227 -35.28 20.27 -9.58
N GLU A 228 -34.70 20.95 -8.58
CA GLU A 228 -35.44 21.70 -7.57
C GLU A 228 -36.18 22.89 -8.18
N LYS A 229 -35.51 23.68 -9.04
CA LYS A 229 -36.16 24.76 -9.82
C LYS A 229 -37.31 24.22 -10.66
N LEU A 230 -37.13 23.06 -11.28
CA LEU A 230 -38.16 22.42 -12.10
C LEU A 230 -39.34 21.90 -11.25
N ARG A 231 -39.07 21.35 -10.05
CA ARG A 231 -40.11 20.96 -9.08
C ARG A 231 -40.90 22.18 -8.58
N ASN A 232 -40.25 23.28 -8.24
CA ASN A 232 -40.90 24.52 -7.79
C ASN A 232 -41.78 25.14 -8.89
N LEU A 233 -41.32 25.12 -10.15
CA LEU A 233 -42.11 25.53 -11.32
C LEU A 233 -43.32 24.63 -11.58
N ARG A 234 -43.23 23.32 -11.25
CA ARG A 234 -44.37 22.39 -11.33
C ARG A 234 -45.38 22.60 -10.19
N GLN A 235 -44.92 22.87 -8.97
CA GLN A 235 -45.80 23.10 -7.82
C GLN A 235 -46.60 24.42 -7.91
N THR A 236 -45.99 25.46 -8.47
CA THR A 236 -46.66 26.77 -8.68
C THR A 236 -47.76 26.71 -9.75
N LYS A 237 -47.70 25.78 -10.70
CA LYS A 237 -48.76 25.55 -11.72
C LYS A 237 -50.04 24.96 -11.15
N ASN A 238 -49.99 24.18 -10.06
CA ASN A 238 -51.19 23.59 -9.46
C ASN A 238 -52.13 24.63 -8.80
N LYS A 239 -51.70 25.90 -8.67
CA LYS A 239 -52.51 26.99 -8.07
C LYS A 239 -53.14 27.97 -9.07
N LYS A 240 -52.79 27.97 -10.37
CA LYS A 240 -53.34 28.93 -11.36
C LYS A 240 -53.60 28.24 -12.70
N ASN A 241 -54.78 28.53 -13.27
CA ASN A 241 -55.38 27.87 -14.44
C ASN A 241 -54.52 27.83 -15.72
N LYS A 242 -54.91 26.87 -16.58
CA LYS A 242 -54.31 26.32 -17.81
C LYS A 242 -53.75 27.31 -18.86
N ARG A 243 -52.69 26.82 -19.53
CA ARG A 243 -52.07 27.25 -20.82
C ARG A 243 -51.14 28.46 -20.78
N SER A 244 -50.01 28.34 -20.06
CA SER A 244 -48.78 29.05 -20.39
C SER A 244 -47.67 28.03 -20.73
N GLU A 245 -46.90 28.34 -21.78
CA GLU A 245 -45.75 27.55 -22.24
C GLU A 245 -44.85 27.15 -21.06
N ILE A 246 -44.28 25.94 -21.12
CA ILE A 246 -43.37 25.46 -20.08
C ILE A 246 -42.07 26.27 -20.21
N ILE A 247 -41.96 27.34 -19.42
CA ILE A 247 -40.69 28.07 -19.30
C ILE A 247 -39.73 27.15 -18.54
N LEU A 248 -38.79 26.56 -19.27
CA LEU A 248 -37.72 25.76 -18.71
C LEU A 248 -36.76 26.66 -17.92
N PRO A 249 -36.10 26.15 -16.85
CA PRO A 249 -35.06 26.89 -16.17
C PRO A 249 -33.97 27.38 -17.14
N LYS A 250 -33.34 28.50 -16.80
CA LYS A 250 -32.25 29.07 -17.61
C LYS A 250 -31.07 28.09 -17.69
N CYS A 251 -30.49 27.96 -18.88
CA CYS A 251 -29.22 27.28 -19.07
C CYS A 251 -28.09 28.11 -18.45
N ILE A 252 -27.11 27.46 -17.83
CA ILE A 252 -25.95 28.12 -17.19
C ILE A 252 -25.03 28.78 -18.21
N GLY A 253 -24.87 28.18 -19.40
CA GLY A 253 -23.98 28.71 -20.43
C GLY A 253 -24.54 29.89 -21.20
N CYS A 254 -25.81 29.82 -21.63
CA CYS A 254 -26.41 30.83 -22.52
C CYS A 254 -27.50 31.69 -21.88
N GLU A 255 -27.84 31.44 -20.60
CA GLU A 255 -28.87 32.16 -19.82
C GLU A 255 -30.29 32.19 -20.41
N LYS A 256 -30.53 31.48 -21.51
CA LYS A 256 -31.84 31.33 -22.15
C LYS A 256 -32.67 30.26 -21.45
N ASN A 257 -34.00 30.39 -21.50
CA ASN A 257 -34.98 29.43 -20.94
C ASN A 257 -35.11 28.17 -21.81
N VAL A 258 -33.98 27.50 -22.08
CA VAL A 258 -33.88 26.32 -22.94
C VAL A 258 -33.68 25.03 -22.13
N GLY A 259 -33.55 25.14 -20.81
CA GLY A 259 -33.30 24.00 -19.93
C GLY A 259 -31.90 23.42 -20.06
N MET A 260 -31.67 22.34 -19.35
CA MET A 260 -30.43 21.57 -19.35
C MET A 260 -30.74 20.07 -19.48
N GLU A 261 -29.88 19.36 -20.18
CA GLU A 261 -29.93 17.90 -20.33
C GLU A 261 -28.82 17.26 -19.48
N PHE A 262 -29.21 16.31 -18.63
CA PHE A 262 -28.29 15.54 -17.80
C PHE A 262 -28.35 14.06 -18.21
N SER A 263 -27.21 13.45 -18.53
CA SER A 263 -27.11 12.03 -18.85
C SER A 263 -26.01 11.34 -18.04
N ASN A 264 -26.20 10.03 -17.83
CA ASN A 264 -25.22 9.12 -17.25
C ASN A 264 -25.14 7.88 -18.16
N LYS A 265 -24.50 8.05 -19.32
CA LYS A 265 -24.33 7.00 -20.33
C LYS A 265 -22.87 6.93 -20.76
N ASN A 266 -22.44 5.77 -21.26
CA ASN A 266 -21.07 5.56 -21.79
C ASN A 266 -19.95 5.93 -20.81
N ARG A 267 -20.13 5.63 -19.51
CA ARG A 267 -19.17 5.96 -18.43
C ARG A 267 -18.86 7.46 -18.30
N LYS A 268 -19.80 8.33 -18.66
CA LYS A 268 -19.65 9.78 -18.48
C LYS A 268 -20.90 10.36 -17.83
N TYR A 269 -20.69 11.21 -16.84
CA TYR A 269 -21.72 12.18 -16.45
C TYR A 269 -21.63 13.35 -17.40
N GLN A 270 -22.74 13.71 -18.02
CA GLN A 270 -22.78 14.79 -18.99
C GLN A 270 -23.92 15.74 -18.68
N ALA A 271 -23.60 17.03 -18.61
CA ALA A 271 -24.57 18.11 -18.55
C ALA A 271 -24.37 19.02 -19.77
N ARG A 272 -25.45 19.25 -20.53
CA ARG A 272 -25.43 20.07 -21.75
C ARG A 272 -26.64 21.00 -21.80
N CYS A 273 -26.56 22.01 -22.66
CA CYS A 273 -27.68 22.89 -22.96
C CYS A 273 -28.79 22.13 -23.68
N GLY A 274 -30.04 22.29 -23.24
CA GLY A 274 -31.23 21.69 -23.88
C GLY A 274 -31.74 22.46 -25.10
N GLY A 275 -31.06 23.53 -25.52
CA GLY A 275 -31.41 24.31 -26.70
C GLY A 275 -31.15 23.55 -28.00
N ASN A 276 -31.88 23.92 -29.05
CA ASN A 276 -31.61 23.46 -30.41
C ASN A 276 -31.43 24.69 -31.33
N PRO A 277 -30.20 25.04 -31.75
CA PRO A 277 -28.94 24.36 -31.43
C PRO A 277 -28.47 24.59 -29.98
N PRO A 278 -27.74 23.63 -29.37
CA PRO A 278 -27.17 23.79 -28.03
C PRO A 278 -26.04 24.83 -28.04
N CYS A 279 -25.85 25.54 -26.92
CA CYS A 279 -24.70 26.44 -26.76
C CYS A 279 -23.40 25.67 -26.45
N ASP A 280 -22.27 26.37 -26.52
CA ASP A 280 -20.92 25.80 -26.34
C ASP A 280 -20.65 25.22 -24.93
N TRP A 281 -21.42 25.64 -23.93
CA TRP A 281 -21.26 25.13 -22.57
C TRP A 281 -21.64 23.65 -22.46
N SER A 282 -20.69 22.85 -21.98
CA SER A 282 -20.92 21.46 -21.59
C SER A 282 -20.00 21.05 -20.45
N LEU A 283 -20.51 20.22 -19.54
CA LEU A 283 -19.73 19.57 -18.48
C LEU A 283 -19.72 18.07 -18.77
N VAL A 284 -18.54 17.47 -18.86
CA VAL A 284 -18.38 16.03 -19.10
C VAL A 284 -17.39 15.48 -18.09
N VAL A 285 -17.88 14.64 -17.17
CA VAL A 285 -17.06 14.00 -16.15
C VAL A 285 -16.92 12.52 -16.52
N ASN A 286 -15.69 12.08 -16.82
CA ASN A 286 -15.41 10.67 -17.14
C ASN A 286 -15.36 9.85 -15.85
N ARG A 287 -16.16 8.78 -15.75
CA ARG A 287 -16.03 7.81 -14.64
C ARG A 287 -14.69 7.09 -14.77
N GLY A 288 -14.04 6.82 -13.64
CA GLY A 288 -12.76 6.12 -13.58
C GLY A 288 -12.78 4.73 -14.25
N GLN A 289 -11.60 4.13 -14.40
CA GLN A 289 -11.39 2.87 -15.14
C GLN A 289 -11.72 1.60 -14.33
N PHE A 290 -12.30 1.76 -13.16
CA PHE A 290 -12.51 0.69 -12.19
C PHE A 290 -14.00 0.37 -12.05
N ILE A 291 -14.30 -0.91 -11.88
CA ILE A 291 -15.63 -1.44 -11.55
C ILE A 291 -15.53 -2.32 -10.31
N ASN A 292 -16.59 -2.37 -9.52
CA ASN A 292 -16.65 -3.26 -8.36
C ASN A 292 -16.55 -4.72 -8.83
N ARG A 293 -15.69 -5.50 -8.18
CA ARG A 293 -15.43 -6.89 -8.53
C ARG A 293 -16.65 -7.79 -8.36
N GLU A 294 -17.51 -7.56 -7.36
CA GLU A 294 -18.75 -8.32 -7.17
C GLU A 294 -19.72 -8.07 -8.34
N ASP A 295 -19.87 -6.82 -8.77
CA ASP A 295 -20.70 -6.47 -9.94
C ASP A 295 -20.20 -7.20 -11.20
N VAL A 296 -18.88 -7.31 -11.38
CA VAL A 296 -18.28 -8.04 -12.50
C VAL A 296 -18.57 -9.53 -12.39
N ILE A 297 -18.40 -10.13 -11.22
CA ILE A 297 -18.67 -11.56 -10.99
C ILE A 297 -20.15 -11.86 -11.27
N GLU A 298 -21.08 -11.01 -10.81
CA GLU A 298 -22.50 -11.19 -11.03
C GLU A 298 -22.87 -11.07 -12.51
N ALA A 299 -22.38 -10.04 -13.19
CA ALA A 299 -22.61 -9.85 -14.63
C ALA A 299 -22.03 -11.02 -15.44
N TYR A 300 -20.79 -11.44 -15.15
CA TYR A 300 -20.13 -12.51 -15.86
C TYR A 300 -20.80 -13.87 -15.59
N ARG A 301 -21.31 -14.09 -14.37
CA ARG A 301 -22.12 -15.27 -14.04
C ARG A 301 -23.40 -15.33 -14.86
N ALA A 302 -24.09 -14.20 -15.06
CA ALA A 302 -25.27 -14.13 -15.91
C ALA A 302 -24.94 -14.50 -17.36
N ASP A 303 -23.82 -13.99 -17.89
CA ASP A 303 -23.35 -14.33 -19.25
C ASP A 303 -23.03 -15.82 -19.40
N VAL A 304 -22.37 -16.43 -18.40
CA VAL A 304 -22.07 -17.88 -18.39
C VAL A 304 -23.35 -18.73 -18.35
N GLU A 305 -24.37 -18.33 -17.57
CA GLU A 305 -25.65 -19.03 -17.53
C GLU A 305 -26.42 -18.87 -18.87
N ASP A 306 -26.37 -17.71 -19.53
CA ASP A 306 -26.93 -17.55 -20.89
C ASP A 306 -26.21 -18.45 -21.91
N MET A 307 -24.88 -18.58 -21.84
CA MET A 307 -24.13 -19.52 -22.68
C MET A 307 -24.56 -20.96 -22.43
N LYS A 308 -24.78 -21.35 -21.17
CA LYS A 308 -25.27 -22.68 -20.78
C LYS A 308 -26.68 -22.94 -21.31
N GLU A 309 -27.58 -21.97 -21.24
CA GLU A 309 -28.91 -22.06 -21.84
C GLU A 309 -28.82 -22.25 -23.36
N LYS A 310 -27.94 -21.51 -24.05
CA LYS A 310 -27.70 -21.67 -25.49
C LYS A 310 -27.16 -23.06 -25.84
N VAL A 311 -26.24 -23.60 -25.06
CA VAL A 311 -25.75 -24.98 -25.22
C VAL A 311 -26.88 -26.00 -25.06
N ILE A 312 -27.77 -25.81 -24.08
CA ILE A 312 -28.95 -26.67 -23.88
C ILE A 312 -29.92 -26.56 -25.05
N GLN A 313 -30.22 -25.34 -25.52
CA GLN A 313 -31.08 -25.10 -26.68
C GLN A 313 -30.52 -25.74 -27.94
N GLN A 314 -29.21 -25.60 -28.20
CA GLN A 314 -28.55 -26.22 -29.35
C GLN A 314 -28.62 -27.76 -29.28
N LYS A 315 -28.45 -28.33 -28.08
CA LYS A 315 -28.63 -29.78 -27.86
C LYS A 315 -30.07 -30.23 -28.17
N MET A 316 -31.07 -29.43 -27.81
CA MET A 316 -32.48 -29.70 -28.15
C MET A 316 -32.73 -29.61 -29.65
N ILE A 317 -32.20 -28.59 -30.34
CA ILE A 317 -32.31 -28.43 -31.81
C ILE A 317 -31.74 -29.65 -32.54
N SER A 318 -30.60 -30.18 -32.06
CA SER A 318 -29.97 -31.39 -32.57
C SER A 318 -30.86 -32.63 -32.38
N LEU A 319 -31.42 -32.82 -31.18
CA LEU A 319 -32.30 -33.95 -30.84
C LEU A 319 -33.56 -34.03 -31.71
N TYR A 320 -34.15 -32.88 -32.04
CA TYR A 320 -35.36 -32.80 -32.87
C TYR A 320 -35.09 -32.71 -34.39
N ARG A 321 -33.82 -32.85 -34.82
CA ARG A 321 -33.40 -32.80 -36.24
C ARG A 321 -33.86 -31.54 -36.99
N HIS A 322 -33.88 -30.40 -36.31
CA HIS A 322 -34.23 -29.11 -36.93
C HIS A 322 -33.06 -28.50 -37.73
N MET A 323 -31.90 -29.14 -37.76
CA MET A 323 -30.68 -28.72 -38.46
C MET A 323 -29.89 -29.96 -38.93
N PRO A 324 -29.09 -29.88 -40.03
CA PRO A 324 -28.18 -30.95 -40.42
C PRO A 324 -27.16 -31.30 -39.32
N ASP A 325 -26.93 -32.60 -39.10
CA ASP A 325 -26.14 -33.11 -37.98
C ASP A 325 -24.69 -32.57 -37.95
N ASP A 326 -24.05 -32.41 -39.11
CA ASP A 326 -22.68 -31.91 -39.22
C ASP A 326 -22.55 -30.46 -38.70
N LYS A 327 -23.45 -29.57 -39.14
CA LYS A 327 -23.47 -28.16 -38.69
C LYS A 327 -23.90 -28.03 -37.23
N SER A 328 -24.84 -28.87 -36.80
CA SER A 328 -25.32 -28.89 -35.43
C SER A 328 -24.20 -29.28 -34.44
N SER A 329 -23.37 -30.27 -34.82
CA SER A 329 -22.26 -30.77 -34.02
C SER A 329 -21.13 -29.74 -33.91
N GLU A 330 -20.76 -29.10 -35.02
CA GLU A 330 -19.75 -28.03 -35.03
C GLU A 330 -20.17 -26.82 -34.16
N MET A 331 -21.42 -26.38 -34.28
CA MET A 331 -21.94 -25.28 -33.45
C MET A 331 -21.97 -25.66 -31.96
N PHE A 332 -22.36 -26.89 -31.63
CA PHE A 332 -22.36 -27.38 -30.26
C PHE A 332 -20.94 -27.44 -29.67
N GLU A 333 -19.96 -27.96 -30.42
CA GLU A 333 -18.56 -27.99 -29.97
C GLU A 333 -18.00 -26.59 -29.71
N ASN A 334 -18.28 -25.63 -30.60
CA ASN A 334 -17.80 -24.26 -30.45
C ASN A 334 -18.45 -23.57 -29.25
N GLN A 335 -19.77 -23.75 -29.05
CA GLN A 335 -20.47 -23.22 -27.87
C GLN A 335 -20.00 -23.89 -26.58
N MET A 336 -19.75 -25.20 -26.60
CA MET A 336 -19.24 -25.92 -25.43
C MET A 336 -17.85 -25.43 -25.06
N LYS A 337 -16.93 -25.25 -26.02
CA LYS A 337 -15.59 -24.69 -25.77
C LYS A 337 -15.63 -23.28 -25.19
N ALA A 338 -16.52 -22.43 -25.73
CA ALA A 338 -16.71 -21.08 -25.21
C ALA A 338 -17.26 -21.10 -23.78
N TYR A 339 -18.27 -21.95 -23.51
CA TYR A 339 -18.83 -22.14 -22.18
C TYR A 339 -17.80 -22.68 -21.18
N THR A 340 -17.02 -23.70 -21.53
CA THR A 340 -16.01 -24.27 -20.62
C THR A 340 -14.95 -23.24 -20.26
N SER A 341 -14.43 -22.51 -21.26
CA SER A 341 -13.43 -21.47 -21.02
C SER A 341 -13.98 -20.31 -20.18
N ALA A 342 -15.19 -19.84 -20.46
CA ALA A 342 -15.84 -18.79 -19.66
C ALA A 342 -16.11 -19.27 -18.22
N ASN A 343 -16.58 -20.51 -18.04
CA ASN A 343 -16.85 -21.08 -16.73
C ASN A 343 -15.56 -21.27 -15.90
N GLU A 344 -14.45 -21.69 -16.53
CA GLU A 344 -13.14 -21.75 -15.89
C GLU A 344 -12.69 -20.37 -15.39
N TYR A 345 -12.79 -19.34 -16.23
CA TYR A 345 -12.45 -17.97 -15.84
C TYR A 345 -13.34 -17.44 -14.71
N LEU A 346 -14.66 -17.71 -14.76
CA LEU A 346 -15.59 -17.38 -13.68
C LEU A 346 -15.19 -18.05 -12.37
N ASN A 347 -14.81 -19.33 -12.41
CA ASN A 347 -14.33 -20.04 -11.23
C ASN A 347 -13.07 -19.40 -10.66
N THR A 348 -12.10 -19.04 -11.50
CA THR A 348 -10.89 -18.33 -11.06
C THR A 348 -11.23 -16.99 -10.42
N LEU A 349 -12.15 -16.21 -10.98
CA LEU A 349 -12.59 -14.94 -10.39
C LEU A 349 -13.25 -15.12 -9.01
N ILE A 350 -14.10 -16.15 -8.87
CA ILE A 350 -14.76 -16.51 -7.62
C ILE A 350 -13.73 -16.99 -6.59
N GLU A 351 -12.77 -17.83 -6.98
CA GLU A 351 -11.71 -18.32 -6.11
C GLU A 351 -10.83 -17.19 -5.60
N THR A 352 -10.35 -16.29 -6.46
CA THR A 352 -9.57 -15.12 -6.00
C THR A 352 -10.40 -14.20 -5.11
N HIS A 353 -11.69 -14.03 -5.38
CA HIS A 353 -12.57 -13.27 -4.49
C HIS A 353 -12.69 -13.95 -3.12
N LYS A 354 -12.90 -15.27 -3.08
CA LYS A 354 -12.92 -16.05 -1.84
C LYS A 354 -11.61 -15.96 -1.09
N GLU A 355 -10.46 -16.06 -1.75
CA GLU A 355 -9.15 -15.92 -1.11
C GLU A 355 -8.98 -14.59 -0.38
N TYR A 356 -9.63 -13.51 -0.83
CA TYR A 356 -9.55 -12.22 -0.14
C TYR A 356 -10.32 -12.21 1.19
N PHE A 357 -11.41 -12.97 1.32
CA PHE A 357 -12.29 -12.94 2.50
C PHE A 357 -12.24 -14.22 3.36
N GLU A 358 -11.99 -15.37 2.75
CA GLU A 358 -12.12 -16.72 3.28
C GLU A 358 -10.81 -17.52 3.14
N ASN A 359 -9.65 -16.87 3.28
CA ASN A 359 -8.37 -17.56 3.23
C ASN A 359 -8.25 -18.58 4.40
N GLU A 360 -8.28 -19.88 4.08
CA GLU A 360 -8.31 -20.98 5.07
C GLU A 360 -7.11 -20.93 6.03
N ASP A 361 -5.90 -20.64 5.54
CA ASP A 361 -4.70 -20.56 6.37
C ASP A 361 -4.78 -19.41 7.37
N THR A 362 -5.29 -18.25 6.94
CA THR A 362 -5.47 -17.06 7.77
C THR A 362 -6.53 -17.31 8.84
N LEU A 363 -7.65 -17.94 8.45
CA LEU A 363 -8.71 -18.31 9.38
C LEU A 363 -8.21 -19.30 10.44
N LYS A 364 -7.48 -20.33 10.03
CA LYS A 364 -6.87 -21.31 10.94
C LYS A 364 -5.92 -20.64 11.92
N LEU A 365 -5.06 -19.73 11.44
CA LEU A 365 -4.14 -18.99 12.30
C LEU A 365 -4.88 -18.08 13.30
N ILE A 366 -5.99 -17.47 12.90
CA ILE A 366 -6.84 -16.69 13.80
C ILE A 366 -7.44 -17.59 14.88
N ASP A 367 -7.94 -18.78 14.51
CA ASP A 367 -8.56 -19.71 15.44
C ASP A 367 -7.55 -20.32 16.43
N ASP A 368 -6.34 -20.65 15.97
CA ASP A 368 -5.25 -21.10 16.84
C ASP A 368 -4.89 -20.02 17.88
N LYS A 369 -4.79 -18.74 17.45
CA LYS A 369 -4.54 -17.61 18.37
C LYS A 369 -5.70 -17.37 19.34
N ARG A 370 -6.94 -17.55 18.89
CA ARG A 370 -8.13 -17.47 19.78
C ARG A 370 -8.09 -18.56 20.83
N LEU A 371 -7.68 -19.77 20.47
CA LEU A 371 -7.50 -20.87 21.41
C LEU A 371 -6.44 -20.53 22.47
N GLU A 372 -5.29 -19.99 22.05
CA GLU A 372 -4.24 -19.53 22.96
C GLU A 372 -4.74 -18.45 23.93
N ILE A 373 -5.49 -17.46 23.44
CA ILE A 373 -6.12 -16.44 24.29
C ILE A 373 -7.08 -17.09 25.29
N ASN A 374 -7.92 -18.02 24.85
CA ASN A 374 -8.87 -18.70 25.73
C ASN A 374 -8.17 -19.48 26.84
N ILE A 375 -7.06 -20.15 26.53
CA ILE A 375 -6.22 -20.83 27.53
C ILE A 375 -5.64 -19.80 28.51
N ALA A 376 -5.03 -18.72 28.01
CA ALA A 376 -4.46 -17.65 28.84
C ALA A 376 -5.52 -17.00 29.75
N LEU A 377 -6.75 -16.80 29.26
CA LEU A 377 -7.86 -16.28 30.04
C LEU A 377 -8.29 -17.21 31.18
N GLN A 378 -8.18 -18.54 31.02
CA GLN A 378 -8.42 -19.46 32.13
C GLN A 378 -7.35 -19.31 33.21
N THR A 379 -6.07 -19.22 32.82
CA THR A 379 -4.98 -18.96 33.77
C THR A 379 -5.19 -17.65 34.51
N VAL A 380 -5.58 -16.57 33.81
CA VAL A 380 -5.91 -15.29 34.43
C VAL A 380 -7.04 -15.44 35.44
N LYS A 381 -8.10 -16.19 35.13
CA LYS A 381 -9.20 -16.44 36.08
C LYS A 381 -8.73 -17.17 37.34
N ASP A 382 -7.85 -18.15 37.20
CA ASP A 382 -7.34 -18.91 38.34
C ASP A 382 -6.38 -18.08 39.21
N GLU A 383 -5.51 -17.27 38.61
CA GLU A 383 -4.67 -16.31 39.35
C GLU A 383 -5.50 -15.26 40.10
N LEU A 384 -6.59 -14.78 39.50
CA LEU A 384 -7.51 -13.87 40.17
C LEU A 384 -8.23 -14.50 41.36
N LYS A 385 -8.63 -15.79 41.27
CA LYS A 385 -9.19 -16.53 42.42
C LYS A 385 -8.17 -16.66 43.55
N ASN A 386 -6.89 -16.82 43.20
CA ASN A 386 -5.78 -16.91 44.15
C ASN A 386 -5.30 -15.53 44.67
N GLN A 387 -5.97 -14.44 44.31
CA GLN A 387 -5.61 -13.04 44.65
C GLN A 387 -4.26 -12.57 44.08
N ASN A 388 -3.70 -13.27 43.09
CA ASN A 388 -2.45 -12.92 42.41
C ASN A 388 -2.71 -11.93 41.26
N ILE A 389 -3.13 -10.72 41.61
CA ILE A 389 -3.51 -9.69 40.63
C ILE A 389 -2.34 -9.33 39.70
N ARG A 390 -1.11 -9.33 40.22
CA ARG A 390 0.08 -8.98 39.43
C ARG A 390 0.31 -9.96 38.28
N GLU A 391 0.25 -11.26 38.55
CA GLU A 391 0.46 -12.29 37.53
C GLU A 391 -0.67 -12.25 36.48
N ALA A 392 -1.91 -12.05 36.91
CA ALA A 392 -3.05 -11.87 36.01
C ALA A 392 -2.87 -10.69 35.04
N VAL A 393 -2.36 -9.55 35.53
CA VAL A 393 -2.05 -8.37 34.70
C VAL A 393 -0.87 -8.64 33.77
N GLU A 394 0.18 -9.32 34.23
CA GLU A 394 1.33 -9.68 33.41
C GLU A 394 0.94 -10.61 32.25
N ILE A 395 0.08 -11.61 32.49
CA ILE A 395 -0.47 -12.48 31.43
C ILE A 395 -1.32 -11.68 30.45
N GLN A 396 -2.16 -10.75 30.93
CA GLN A 396 -2.97 -9.90 30.08
C GLN A 396 -2.11 -9.06 29.12
N GLN A 397 -1.03 -8.45 29.63
CA GLN A 397 -0.15 -7.58 28.83
C GLN A 397 0.83 -8.36 27.93
N ARG A 398 1.40 -9.47 28.41
CA ARG A 398 2.44 -10.21 27.66
C ARG A 398 1.89 -11.24 26.70
N VAL A 399 0.67 -11.74 26.94
CA VAL A 399 0.10 -12.85 26.16
C VAL A 399 -1.17 -12.41 25.45
N ILE A 400 -2.20 -12.00 26.20
CA ILE A 400 -3.54 -11.77 25.62
C ILE A 400 -3.56 -10.56 24.70
N GLN A 401 -2.97 -9.43 25.10
CA GLN A 401 -2.96 -8.21 24.30
C GLN A 401 -2.22 -8.39 22.96
N PRO A 402 -0.98 -8.95 22.90
CA PRO A 402 -0.29 -9.21 21.64
C PRO A 402 -1.05 -10.18 20.73
N LEU A 403 -1.64 -11.24 21.28
CA LEU A 403 -2.44 -12.19 20.49
C LEU A 403 -3.70 -11.52 19.92
N SER A 404 -4.38 -10.67 20.70
CA SER A 404 -5.56 -9.93 20.26
C SER A 404 -5.23 -8.96 19.12
N GLN A 405 -4.12 -8.23 19.25
CA GLN A 405 -3.61 -7.33 18.21
C GLN A 405 -3.20 -8.10 16.95
N SER A 406 -2.58 -9.27 17.13
CA SER A 406 -2.23 -10.15 16.01
C SER A 406 -3.47 -10.63 15.25
N ILE A 407 -4.54 -11.04 15.95
CA ILE A 407 -5.81 -11.40 15.32
C ILE A 407 -6.38 -10.21 14.54
N GLN A 408 -6.37 -9.00 15.12
CA GLN A 408 -6.87 -7.81 14.46
C GLN A 408 -6.16 -7.51 13.13
N ARG A 409 -4.83 -7.71 13.07
CA ARG A 409 -4.03 -7.52 11.84
C ARG A 409 -4.19 -8.63 10.80
N LEU A 410 -4.57 -9.83 11.25
CA LEU A 410 -4.92 -10.93 10.35
C LEU A 410 -6.32 -10.74 9.77
N GLN A 411 -7.25 -10.23 10.57
CA GLN A 411 -8.64 -10.02 10.19
C GLN A 411 -8.85 -8.79 9.29
N TYR A 412 -8.05 -7.73 9.49
CA TYR A 412 -8.20 -6.48 8.76
C TYR A 412 -6.91 -6.12 8.03
N GLU A 413 -6.97 -6.14 6.70
CA GLU A 413 -5.87 -5.68 5.85
C GLU A 413 -5.65 -4.18 5.95
N VAL A 414 -6.73 -3.42 6.15
CA VAL A 414 -6.69 -1.96 6.30
C VAL A 414 -7.24 -1.59 7.66
N MET A 415 -6.43 -0.85 8.43
CA MET A 415 -6.79 -0.39 9.75
C MET A 415 -6.25 1.02 9.97
N TYR A 416 -7.14 1.99 10.14
CA TYR A 416 -6.76 3.36 10.47
C TYR A 416 -7.88 4.08 11.21
N MET A 417 -7.51 5.06 12.03
CA MET A 417 -8.47 5.89 12.77
C MET A 417 -8.84 7.12 11.95
N ILE A 418 -10.13 7.31 11.69
CA ILE A 418 -10.69 8.55 11.14
C ILE A 418 -11.07 9.44 12.32
N VAL A 419 -10.45 10.62 12.41
CA VAL A 419 -10.78 11.60 13.45
C VAL A 419 -11.48 12.78 12.79
N ASN A 420 -12.74 12.99 13.15
CA ASN A 420 -13.51 14.14 12.69
C ASN A 420 -13.36 15.28 13.71
N ILE A 421 -12.53 16.26 13.37
CA ILE A 421 -12.20 17.37 14.26
C ILE A 421 -13.18 18.51 14.01
N ASN A 422 -13.86 18.96 15.05
CA ASN A 422 -14.72 20.14 14.99
C ASN A 422 -14.01 21.30 15.69
N ASP A 423 -13.35 22.16 14.91
CA ASP A 423 -12.52 23.27 15.44
C ASP A 423 -13.30 24.25 16.34
N LYS A 424 -14.63 24.29 16.24
CA LYS A 424 -15.49 25.14 17.07
C LYS A 424 -15.96 24.47 18.36
N HIS A 425 -15.93 23.14 18.42
CA HIS A 425 -16.42 22.34 19.55
C HIS A 425 -15.53 21.10 19.73
N PRO A 426 -14.34 21.24 20.33
CA PRO A 426 -13.39 20.14 20.53
C PRO A 426 -13.99 18.98 21.31
N GLU A 427 -14.96 19.25 22.20
CA GLU A 427 -15.72 18.26 22.96
C GLU A 427 -16.60 17.33 22.09
N LYS A 428 -16.79 17.65 20.80
CA LYS A 428 -17.54 16.84 19.83
C LYS A 428 -16.64 16.10 18.84
N ASN A 429 -15.34 16.01 19.09
CA ASN A 429 -14.45 15.23 18.25
C ASN A 429 -14.86 13.75 18.29
N ILE A 430 -15.13 13.18 17.12
CA ILE A 430 -15.51 11.77 16.99
C ILE A 430 -14.34 11.04 16.33
N SER A 431 -13.83 10.02 17.01
CA SER A 431 -12.83 9.10 16.48
C SER A 431 -13.52 7.80 16.06
N ILE A 432 -13.38 7.43 14.79
CA ILE A 432 -13.96 6.24 14.20
C ILE A 432 -12.81 5.33 13.78
N LEU A 433 -12.75 4.13 14.37
CA LEU A 433 -11.84 3.10 13.87
C LEU A 433 -12.43 2.53 12.57
N LEU A 434 -11.74 2.77 11.45
CA LEU A 434 -12.08 2.08 10.21
C LEU A 434 -11.27 0.79 10.12
N GLN A 435 -11.97 -0.31 9.92
CA GLN A 435 -11.36 -1.62 9.72
C GLN A 435 -11.99 -2.25 8.49
N GLU A 436 -11.17 -2.54 7.49
CA GLU A 436 -11.61 -3.23 6.29
C GLU A 436 -10.85 -4.55 6.17
N SER A 437 -11.58 -5.64 5.95
CA SER A 437 -11.00 -6.97 5.80
C SER A 437 -10.09 -7.05 4.58
N VAL A 438 -10.46 -6.35 3.51
CA VAL A 438 -9.80 -6.36 2.21
C VAL A 438 -9.56 -4.93 1.77
N HIS A 439 -8.36 -4.65 1.23
CA HIS A 439 -8.04 -3.33 0.69
C HIS A 439 -8.94 -2.98 -0.52
N PRO A 440 -9.50 -1.76 -0.63
CA PRO A 440 -10.41 -1.36 -1.71
C PRO A 440 -9.90 -1.62 -3.14
N TYR A 441 -8.61 -1.39 -3.43
CA TYR A 441 -8.01 -1.75 -4.74
C TYR A 441 -8.16 -3.22 -5.15
N LYS A 442 -8.26 -4.17 -4.23
CA LYS A 442 -8.51 -5.59 -4.56
C LYS A 442 -9.98 -5.85 -4.92
N LEU A 443 -10.87 -4.96 -4.51
CA LEU A 443 -12.30 -4.98 -4.79
C LEU A 443 -12.63 -4.23 -6.09
N GLU A 444 -11.63 -3.63 -6.73
CA GLU A 444 -11.75 -2.88 -7.97
C GLU A 444 -11.04 -3.63 -9.10
N MET A 445 -11.73 -3.85 -10.22
CA MET A 445 -11.12 -4.38 -11.45
C MET A 445 -10.83 -3.26 -12.44
N ASN A 446 -9.58 -3.14 -12.89
CA ASN A 446 -9.19 -2.25 -13.98
C ASN A 446 -9.71 -2.82 -15.30
N LEU A 447 -10.32 -1.96 -16.12
CA LEU A 447 -10.96 -2.35 -17.39
C LEU A 447 -10.06 -2.13 -18.61
N LEU A 448 -8.79 -1.74 -18.39
CA LEU A 448 -7.77 -1.58 -19.44
C LEU A 448 -6.73 -2.72 -19.46
N GLU A 449 -6.72 -3.55 -18.43
CA GLU A 449 -5.99 -4.82 -18.38
C GLU A 449 -6.94 -5.95 -18.76
#